data_AF-A0A9P7VVK9-F1
#
_entry.id   AF-A0A9P7VVK9-F1
#
_cell.length_a   1.000
_cell.length_b   1.000
_cell.length_c   1.000
_cell.angle_alpha   90.00
_cell.angle_beta   90.00
_cell.angle_gamma   90.00
#
_symmetry.space_group_name_H-M   'P 1'
#
loop_
_entity.id
_entity.type
_entity.pdbx_description
1 polymer ?
#
loop_
_entity_poly.entity_id
_entity_poly.type
_entity_poly.pdbx_seq_one_letter_code
_entity_poly.pdbx_strand_id
1 'polypeptide(L)'
;NKDVSRPIRRFLWKALQKILKIGTFGEKLGPQCAMRGECPHCKVAETMMHILIDCQIKGCATLWSLTQELWEKTGKEWVRPSYGIALGATLVQIKMPEVCVDRGATRLYRILMTEAVRFIWKIRCRRCMQRGDDDPANRTRESKLERTD
;
A
#
# COMPACT_ATOMS: atom_id res chain seq x y z
N ASN A 1 -2.90 2.03 -18.28
CA ASN A 1 -3.65 3.22 -17.82
C ASN A 1 -2.70 4.41 -17.70
N LYS A 2 -2.98 5.53 -18.40
CA LYS A 2 -2.13 6.74 -18.41
C LYS A 2 -2.30 7.59 -17.14
N ASP A 3 -3.39 7.39 -16.40
CA ASP A 3 -3.72 8.15 -15.18
C ASP A 3 -2.76 7.85 -14.02
N VAL A 4 -2.03 6.72 -14.07
CA VAL A 4 -1.21 6.21 -12.96
C VAL A 4 0.26 6.10 -13.35
N SER A 5 1.12 6.60 -12.46
CA SER A 5 2.57 6.62 -12.62
C SER A 5 3.15 5.20 -12.80
N ARG A 6 4.27 5.08 -13.52
CA ARG A 6 4.96 3.79 -13.73
C ARG A 6 5.37 3.11 -12.41
N PRO A 7 5.89 3.82 -11.38
CA PRO A 7 6.22 3.20 -10.11
C PRO A 7 5.02 2.55 -9.41
N ILE A 8 3.86 3.21 -9.43
CA ILE A 8 2.63 2.68 -8.81
C ILE A 8 2.12 1.47 -9.57
N ARG A 9 2.10 1.52 -10.90
CA ARG A 9 1.73 0.35 -11.72
C ARG A 9 2.60 -0.87 -11.43
N ARG A 10 3.92 -0.68 -11.33
CA ARG A 10 4.84 -1.76 -10.93
C ARG A 10 4.51 -2.30 -9.54
N PHE A 11 4.22 -1.43 -8.58
CA PHE A 11 3.83 -1.84 -7.25
C PHE A 11 2.52 -2.65 -7.24
N LEU A 12 1.47 -2.16 -7.92
CA LEU A 12 0.18 -2.86 -8.00
C LEU A 12 0.33 -4.24 -8.63
N TRP A 13 1.12 -4.36 -9.70
CA TRP A 13 1.44 -5.64 -10.31
C TRP A 13 2.14 -6.59 -9.32
N LYS A 14 3.15 -6.10 -8.57
CA LYS A 14 3.84 -6.90 -7.54
C LYS A 14 2.89 -7.34 -6.41
N ALA A 15 1.96 -6.46 -6.01
CA ALA A 15 0.97 -6.76 -4.98
C ALA A 15 -0.02 -7.84 -5.43
N LEU A 16 -0.52 -7.75 -6.66
CA LEU A 16 -1.42 -8.74 -7.25
C LEU A 16 -0.76 -10.11 -7.45
N GLN A 17 0.52 -10.12 -7.84
CA GLN A 17 1.30 -11.35 -8.02
C GLN A 17 1.81 -11.96 -6.69
N LYS A 18 1.50 -11.34 -5.54
CA LYS A 18 1.93 -11.79 -4.21
C LYS A 18 3.46 -11.96 -4.07
N ILE A 19 4.26 -11.21 -4.82
CA ILE A 19 5.74 -11.28 -4.81
C ILE A 19 6.38 -10.28 -3.85
N LEU A 20 5.57 -9.52 -3.09
CA LEU A 20 6.06 -8.64 -2.04
C LEU A 20 6.36 -9.45 -0.78
N LYS A 21 7.43 -9.08 -0.08
CA LYS A 21 7.86 -9.76 1.16
C LYS A 21 6.95 -9.35 2.33
N ILE A 22 5.89 -10.13 2.56
CA ILE A 22 4.86 -9.93 3.60
C ILE A 22 4.34 -11.28 4.10
N GLY A 23 3.71 -11.28 5.28
CA GLY A 23 3.13 -12.49 5.90
C GLY A 23 4.12 -13.64 6.06
N THR A 24 3.66 -14.85 5.76
CA THR A 24 4.40 -16.13 5.91
C THR A 24 5.65 -16.25 5.02
N PHE A 25 5.91 -15.26 4.15
CA PHE A 25 7.18 -15.20 3.41
C PHE A 25 8.39 -15.14 4.36
N GLY A 26 8.23 -14.53 5.53
CA GLY A 26 9.26 -14.49 6.57
C GLY A 26 9.59 -15.86 7.16
N GLU A 27 8.59 -16.73 7.35
CA GLU A 27 8.76 -18.09 7.88
C GLU A 27 9.68 -18.93 6.99
N LYS A 28 9.59 -18.74 5.67
CA LYS A 28 10.43 -19.45 4.68
C LYS A 28 11.88 -18.97 4.63
N LEU A 29 12.19 -17.79 5.18
CA LEU A 29 13.51 -17.16 5.12
C LEU A 29 14.30 -17.26 6.44
N GLY A 30 13.68 -17.74 7.52
CA GLY A 30 14.31 -17.92 8.82
C GLY A 30 13.68 -17.08 9.95
N PRO A 31 13.96 -17.42 11.22
CA PRO A 31 13.26 -16.88 12.40
C PRO A 31 13.37 -15.35 12.54
N GLN A 32 14.48 -14.74 12.13
CA GLN A 32 14.66 -13.28 12.15
C GLN A 32 13.77 -12.54 11.12
N CYS A 33 13.34 -13.24 10.06
CA CYS A 33 12.43 -12.69 9.05
C CYS A 33 10.96 -12.95 9.39
N ALA A 34 10.67 -13.99 10.19
CA ALA A 34 9.32 -14.35 10.61
C ALA A 34 8.66 -13.24 11.46
N MET A 35 9.40 -12.62 12.39
CA MET A 35 8.89 -11.48 13.17
C MET A 35 8.51 -10.26 12.33
N ARG A 36 9.05 -10.12 11.11
CA ARG A 36 8.69 -9.05 10.15
C ARG A 36 7.42 -9.37 9.34
N GLY A 37 6.93 -10.61 9.44
CA GLY A 37 5.71 -11.08 8.81
C GLY A 37 4.44 -10.77 9.60
N GLU A 38 4.55 -10.27 10.83
CA GLU A 38 3.43 -9.98 11.72
C GLU A 38 3.21 -8.49 11.94
N CYS A 39 1.94 -8.09 12.05
CA CYS A 39 1.58 -6.72 12.40
C CYS A 39 1.87 -6.49 13.90
N PRO A 40 2.67 -5.49 14.28
CA PRO A 40 3.08 -5.33 15.67
C PRO A 40 1.96 -4.89 16.62
N HIS A 41 0.92 -4.25 16.07
CA HIS A 41 -0.25 -3.79 16.82
C HIS A 41 -1.35 -4.84 16.82
N CYS A 42 -1.69 -5.37 15.65
CA CYS A 42 -2.81 -6.31 15.51
C CYS A 42 -2.44 -7.76 15.85
N LYS A 43 -1.14 -8.09 15.97
CA LYS A 43 -0.63 -9.43 16.31
C LYS A 43 -1.13 -10.55 15.38
N VAL A 44 -1.40 -10.20 14.13
CA VAL A 44 -1.81 -11.13 13.06
C VAL A 44 -0.81 -11.09 11.92
N ALA A 45 -0.82 -12.13 11.09
CA ALA A 45 -0.03 -12.17 9.87
C ALA A 45 -0.32 -10.93 9.00
N GLU A 46 0.75 -10.21 8.65
CA GLU A 46 0.69 -8.96 7.92
C GLU A 46 0.50 -9.24 6.42
N THR A 47 -0.72 -9.53 6.01
CA THR A 47 -1.09 -9.75 4.60
C THR A 47 -1.32 -8.43 3.86
N MET A 48 -1.36 -8.44 2.52
CA MET A 48 -1.65 -7.22 1.75
C MET A 48 -3.05 -6.67 2.07
N MET A 49 -4.03 -7.56 2.28
CA MET A 49 -5.38 -7.16 2.71
C MET A 49 -5.34 -6.50 4.08
N HIS A 50 -4.64 -7.11 5.05
CA HIS A 50 -4.45 -6.50 6.36
C HIS A 50 -3.82 -5.12 6.23
N ILE A 51 -2.70 -4.99 5.52
CA ILE A 51 -1.98 -3.72 5.35
C ILE A 51 -2.87 -2.63 4.77
N LEU A 52 -3.66 -2.94 3.74
CA LEU A 52 -4.42 -1.95 2.99
C LEU A 52 -5.79 -1.63 3.58
N ILE A 53 -6.43 -2.58 4.27
CA ILE A 53 -7.85 -2.47 4.66
C ILE A 53 -8.04 -2.63 6.18
N ASP A 54 -7.48 -3.69 6.78
CA ASP A 54 -7.84 -4.09 8.15
C ASP A 54 -6.88 -3.57 9.23
N CYS A 55 -5.73 -3.02 8.86
CA CYS A 55 -4.69 -2.64 9.80
C CYS A 55 -5.17 -1.52 10.73
N GLN A 56 -5.17 -1.77 12.04
CA GLN A 56 -5.58 -0.80 13.05
C GLN A 56 -4.49 0.23 13.41
N ILE A 57 -3.32 0.16 12.76
CA ILE A 57 -2.29 1.16 12.97
C ILE A 57 -2.73 2.45 12.27
N LYS A 58 -2.71 3.56 13.03
CA LYS A 58 -3.26 4.88 12.64
C LYS A 58 -2.99 5.27 11.18
N GLY A 59 -1.81 4.98 10.63
CA GLY A 59 -1.45 5.34 9.25
C GLY A 59 -2.42 4.85 8.16
N CYS A 60 -3.03 3.67 8.29
CA CYS A 60 -4.00 3.18 7.31
C CYS A 60 -5.31 3.97 7.39
N ALA A 61 -5.89 4.04 8.59
CA ALA A 61 -7.13 4.78 8.84
C ALA A 61 -7.02 6.26 8.47
N THR A 62 -5.92 6.92 8.87
CA THR A 62 -5.68 8.33 8.55
C THR A 62 -5.61 8.57 7.04
N LEU A 63 -4.91 7.71 6.28
CA LEU A 63 -4.84 7.87 4.83
C LEU A 63 -6.20 7.67 4.17
N TRP A 64 -7.02 6.73 4.64
CA TRP A 64 -8.37 6.56 4.12
C TRP A 64 -9.29 7.73 4.48
N SER A 65 -9.20 8.29 5.69
CA SER A 65 -9.93 9.52 6.04
C SER A 65 -9.52 10.71 5.16
N LEU A 66 -8.22 10.93 4.96
CA LEU A 66 -7.75 12.02 4.08
C LEU A 66 -8.18 11.81 2.62
N THR A 67 -8.18 10.56 2.16
CA THR A 67 -8.68 10.18 0.83
C THR A 67 -10.17 10.48 0.72
N GLN A 68 -10.96 10.11 1.74
CA GLN A 68 -12.39 10.41 1.80
C GLN A 68 -12.65 11.92 1.77
N GLU A 69 -11.99 12.70 2.63
CA GLU A 69 -12.15 14.16 2.69
C GLU A 69 -11.84 14.83 1.33
N LEU A 70 -10.81 14.36 0.62
CA LEU A 70 -10.49 14.87 -0.72
C LEU A 70 -11.53 14.47 -1.77
N TRP A 71 -12.11 13.28 -1.65
CA TRP A 71 -13.15 12.81 -2.56
C TRP A 71 -14.47 13.54 -2.35
N GLU A 72 -14.86 13.78 -1.11
CA GLU A 72 -16.12 14.46 -0.76
C GLU A 72 -16.18 15.90 -1.30
N LYS A 73 -15.03 16.57 -1.49
CA LYS A 73 -14.96 17.86 -2.19
C LYS A 73 -15.48 17.84 -3.63
N THR A 74 -15.63 16.66 -4.24
CA THR A 74 -16.23 16.50 -5.57
C THR A 74 -17.76 16.50 -5.53
N GLY A 75 -18.38 16.44 -4.34
CA GLY A 75 -19.82 16.29 -4.16
C GLY A 75 -20.36 14.89 -4.49
N LYS A 76 -19.48 13.91 -4.70
CA LYS A 76 -19.85 12.51 -4.99
C LYS A 76 -19.79 11.65 -3.74
N GLU A 77 -20.63 10.61 -3.70
CA GLU A 77 -20.67 9.66 -2.59
C GLU A 77 -19.31 8.95 -2.43
N TRP A 78 -18.86 8.87 -1.18
CA TRP A 78 -17.69 8.10 -0.80
C TRP A 78 -18.08 6.66 -0.50
N VAL A 79 -17.43 5.71 -1.19
CA VAL A 79 -17.56 4.29 -0.90
C VAL A 79 -16.25 3.83 -0.28
N ARG A 80 -16.32 3.31 0.95
CA ARG A 80 -15.15 2.73 1.62
C ARG A 80 -14.54 1.63 0.74
N PRO A 81 -13.23 1.69 0.43
CA PRO A 81 -12.61 0.73 -0.46
C PRO A 81 -12.64 -0.68 0.12
N SER A 82 -13.03 -1.63 -0.73
CA SER A 82 -12.71 -3.03 -0.52
C SER A 82 -11.28 -3.32 -0.96
N TYR A 83 -10.75 -4.49 -0.59
CA TYR A 83 -9.43 -4.95 -1.06
C TYR A 83 -9.33 -4.97 -2.60
N GLY A 84 -10.40 -5.42 -3.26
CA GLY A 84 -10.49 -5.46 -4.72
C GLY A 84 -10.45 -4.06 -5.33
N ILE A 85 -11.17 -3.10 -4.74
CA ILE A 85 -11.14 -1.70 -5.19
C ILE A 85 -9.76 -1.08 -4.95
N ALA A 86 -9.12 -1.34 -3.81
CA ALA A 86 -7.80 -0.79 -3.50
C ALA A 86 -6.74 -1.20 -4.54
N LEU A 87 -6.69 -2.48 -4.92
CA LEU A 87 -5.75 -2.95 -5.94
C LEU A 87 -6.23 -2.72 -7.38
N GLY A 88 -7.54 -2.69 -7.59
CA GLY A 88 -8.22 -2.59 -8.88
C GLY A 88 -8.67 -1.18 -9.26
N ALA A 89 -8.34 -0.15 -8.48
CA ALA A 89 -8.85 1.22 -8.67
C ALA A 89 -8.66 1.76 -10.10
N THR A 90 -7.62 1.31 -10.81
CA THR A 90 -7.36 1.70 -12.21
C THR A 90 -8.44 1.30 -13.21
N LEU A 91 -9.32 0.38 -12.84
CA LEU A 91 -10.44 -0.12 -13.65
C LEU A 91 -11.76 0.60 -13.34
N VAL A 92 -11.83 1.32 -12.20
CA VAL A 92 -13.05 2.01 -11.80
C VAL A 92 -13.41 3.09 -12.81
N GLN A 93 -14.72 3.21 -13.06
CA GLN A 93 -15.35 4.23 -13.89
C GLN A 93 -16.52 4.81 -13.12
N ILE A 94 -16.53 6.13 -12.96
CA ILE A 94 -17.61 6.86 -12.31
C ILE A 94 -18.61 7.24 -13.40
N LYS A 95 -19.84 6.75 -13.28
CA LYS A 95 -20.92 7.00 -14.24
C LYS A 95 -21.76 8.19 -13.78
N MET A 96 -22.26 8.96 -14.75
CA MET A 96 -23.29 9.96 -14.54
C MET A 96 -24.68 9.34 -14.78
N PRO A 97 -25.77 9.97 -14.29
CA PRO A 97 -27.13 9.48 -14.46
C PRO A 97 -27.52 9.20 -15.92
N GLU A 98 -26.95 9.95 -16.87
CA GLU A 98 -27.28 9.86 -18.30
C GLU A 98 -26.31 8.97 -19.11
N VAL A 99 -25.78 7.90 -18.51
CA VAL A 99 -24.93 6.85 -19.16
C VAL A 99 -23.50 7.30 -19.53
N CYS A 100 -23.21 8.60 -19.54
CA CYS A 100 -21.85 9.09 -19.81
C CYS A 100 -20.89 8.87 -18.61
N VAL A 101 -19.63 8.53 -18.90
CA VAL A 101 -18.58 8.39 -17.89
C VAL A 101 -18.03 9.78 -17.52
N ASP A 102 -18.06 10.11 -16.24
CA ASP A 102 -17.40 11.30 -15.70
C ASP A 102 -15.88 11.08 -15.75
N ARG A 103 -15.25 11.56 -16.83
CA ARG A 103 -13.81 11.38 -17.06
C ARG A 103 -12.98 12.05 -15.98
N GLY A 104 -13.41 13.22 -15.50
CA GLY A 104 -12.70 14.00 -14.48
C GLY A 104 -12.70 13.27 -13.14
N ALA A 105 -13.88 12.90 -12.65
CA ALA A 105 -14.02 12.17 -11.40
C ALA A 105 -13.38 10.78 -11.47
N THR A 106 -13.52 10.07 -12.60
CA THR A 106 -12.86 8.78 -12.81
C THR A 106 -11.34 8.90 -12.72
N ARG A 107 -10.75 9.91 -13.35
CA ARG A 107 -9.30 10.14 -13.31
C ARG A 107 -8.85 10.50 -11.89
N LEU A 108 -9.57 11.41 -11.22
CA LEU A 108 -9.27 11.80 -9.85
C LEU A 108 -9.33 10.59 -8.91
N TYR A 109 -10.39 9.79 -9.00
CA TYR A 109 -10.56 8.58 -8.21
C TYR A 109 -9.37 7.62 -8.37
N ARG A 110 -8.98 7.34 -9.63
CA ARG A 110 -7.85 6.45 -9.92
C ARG A 110 -6.54 6.95 -9.32
N ILE A 111 -6.26 8.24 -9.44
CA ILE A 111 -5.04 8.84 -8.88
C ILE A 111 -5.09 8.74 -7.36
N LEU A 112 -6.14 9.26 -6.76
CA LEU A 112 -6.31 9.35 -5.31
C LEU A 112 -6.19 7.97 -4.65
N MET A 113 -6.93 6.98 -5.15
CA MET A 113 -6.94 5.62 -4.60
C MET A 113 -5.59 4.92 -4.76
N THR A 114 -4.97 5.03 -5.94
CA THR A 114 -3.68 4.34 -6.17
C THR A 114 -2.52 4.99 -5.43
N GLU A 115 -2.54 6.31 -5.24
CA GLU A 115 -1.60 7.03 -4.39
C GLU A 115 -1.79 6.65 -2.92
N ALA A 116 -3.04 6.64 -2.41
CA ALA A 116 -3.34 6.26 -1.03
C ALA A 116 -2.80 4.85 -0.72
N VAL A 117 -3.10 3.86 -1.57
CA VAL A 117 -2.61 2.48 -1.42
C VAL A 117 -1.09 2.43 -1.44
N ARG A 118 -0.44 3.18 -2.33
CA ARG A 118 1.03 3.24 -2.38
C ARG A 118 1.62 3.88 -1.13
N PHE A 119 0.99 4.91 -0.58
CA PHE A 119 1.40 5.58 0.64
C PHE A 119 1.24 4.69 1.86
N ILE A 120 0.12 3.98 2.01
CA ILE A 120 -0.10 3.00 3.08
C ILE A 120 1.04 1.97 3.07
N TRP A 121 1.35 1.41 1.90
CA TRP A 121 2.47 0.50 1.74
C TRP A 121 3.82 1.12 2.15
N LYS A 122 4.08 2.37 1.74
CA LYS A 122 5.34 3.08 2.07
C LYS A 122 5.48 3.31 3.57
N ILE A 123 4.40 3.70 4.25
CA ILE A 123 4.37 3.83 5.71
C ILE A 123 4.71 2.50 6.36
N ARG A 124 4.07 1.40 5.92
CA ARG A 124 4.40 0.05 6.40
C ARG A 124 5.89 -0.27 6.21
N CYS A 125 6.45 -0.02 5.02
CA CYS A 125 7.87 -0.29 4.76
C CYS A 125 8.79 0.49 5.69
N ARG A 126 8.53 1.77 5.93
CA ARG A 126 9.31 2.59 6.86
C ARG A 126 9.30 2.00 8.28
N ARG A 127 8.13 1.63 8.79
CA ARG A 127 8.01 0.98 10.11
C ARG A 127 8.76 -0.35 10.19
N CYS A 128 8.70 -1.15 9.11
CA CYS A 128 9.32 -2.46 9.07
C CYS A 128 10.86 -2.36 9.03
N MET A 129 11.40 -1.36 8.32
CA MET A 129 12.85 -1.09 8.27
C MET A 129 13.38 -0.54 9.60
N GLN A 130 12.66 0.37 10.26
CA GLN A 130 13.05 0.88 11.59
C GLN A 130 13.15 -0.21 12.67
N ARG A 131 12.44 -1.33 12.51
CA ARG A 131 12.57 -2.52 13.37
C ARG A 131 13.72 -3.45 12.96
N GLY A 132 14.26 -3.25 11.77
CA GLY A 132 15.27 -4.09 11.15
C GLY A 132 16.69 -3.55 11.27
N ASP A 133 16.90 -2.30 11.70
CA ASP A 133 18.25 -1.75 11.92
C ASP A 133 18.94 -2.29 13.19
N ASP A 134 18.21 -3.01 14.03
CA ASP A 134 18.77 -3.83 15.12
C ASP A 134 19.30 -5.20 14.63
N ASP A 135 19.28 -5.45 13.31
CA ASP A 135 19.76 -6.69 12.69
C ASP A 135 21.26 -6.56 12.32
N PRO A 136 22.17 -7.33 12.96
CA PRO A 136 23.60 -7.25 12.68
C PRO A 136 23.96 -7.59 11.22
N ALA A 137 23.05 -8.23 10.46
CA ALA A 137 23.25 -8.52 9.05
C ALA A 137 23.12 -7.29 8.12
N ASN A 138 22.46 -6.21 8.54
CA ASN A 138 22.32 -4.99 7.73
C ASN A 138 23.56 -4.10 7.81
N ARG A 139 24.27 -4.11 8.95
CA ARG A 139 25.53 -3.37 9.18
C ARG A 139 26.66 -3.83 8.24
N THR A 140 26.62 -5.08 7.77
CA THR A 140 27.64 -5.65 6.87
C THR A 140 27.47 -5.20 5.40
N ARG A 141 26.32 -4.65 5.02
CA ARG A 141 26.10 -4.12 3.66
C ARG A 141 26.55 -2.67 3.51
N GLU A 142 26.39 -1.86 4.56
CA GLU A 142 26.84 -0.46 4.55
C GLU A 142 28.36 -0.36 4.68
N SER A 143 28.99 -1.19 5.52
CA SER A 143 30.46 -1.24 5.69
C SER A 143 31.25 -1.78 4.48
N LYS A 144 30.58 -2.26 3.43
CA LYS A 144 31.18 -2.63 2.14
C LYS A 144 31.04 -1.55 1.07
N LEU A 145 30.14 -0.59 1.26
CA LEU A 145 30.01 0.56 0.35
C LEU A 145 30.95 1.70 0.74
N GLU A 146 31.27 1.84 2.04
CA GLU A 146 32.22 2.85 2.56
C GLU A 146 33.70 2.43 2.48
N ARG A 147 34.02 1.30 1.85
CA ARG A 147 35.41 0.79 1.72
C ARG A 147 35.91 0.70 0.27
N THR A 148 35.17 1.30 -0.66
CA THR A 148 35.53 1.38 -2.08
C THR A 148 35.51 2.83 -2.58
N ASP A 149 36.05 3.75 -1.79
CA ASP A 149 36.52 5.06 -2.22
C ASP A 149 37.99 5.22 -1.78
#